data_AF-A0A841C770-F1
#
_entry.id   AF-A0A841C770-F1
#
_cell.length_a   1.000
_cell.length_b   1.000
_cell.length_c   1.000
_cell.angle_alpha   90.00
_cell.angle_beta   90.00
_cell.angle_gamma   90.00
#
_symmetry.space_group_name_H-M   'P 1'
#
loop_
_entity.id
_entity.type
_entity.pdbx_description
1 polymer ?
#
loop_
_entity_poly.entity_id
_entity_poly.type
_entity_poly.pdbx_seq_one_letter_code
_entity_poly.pdbx_strand_id
1 'polypeptide(L)'
;MITTYEKLKNGFNTYAPKQFVLPNNASDTITLSHDDVTLTIELAEDTVTKITITTRDTNIDGVFYEVFVDGLEHGMEWSSSNYYNAMMKTLSTHKKNVGINHKGIKALHSWENGMVKVVLTKDEK
;
A
#
# COMPACT_ATOMS: atom_id res chain seq x y z
N MET A 1 -4.96 -12.22 -7.67
CA MET A 1 -5.92 -11.55 -6.73
C MET A 1 -5.30 -11.20 -5.36
N ILE A 2 -5.44 -9.94 -4.90
CA ILE A 2 -5.10 -9.51 -3.51
C ILE A 2 -6.29 -9.70 -2.56
N THR A 3 -7.42 -9.04 -2.83
CA THR A 3 -8.66 -9.08 -2.03
C THR A 3 -9.83 -8.48 -2.85
N THR A 4 -11.05 -8.48 -2.31
CA THR A 4 -12.19 -7.75 -2.91
C THR A 4 -12.18 -6.28 -2.50
N TYR A 5 -12.74 -5.41 -3.33
CA TYR A 5 -12.83 -3.98 -3.04
C TYR A 5 -13.62 -3.70 -1.75
N GLU A 6 -14.73 -4.42 -1.54
CA GLU A 6 -15.53 -4.27 -0.32
C GLU A 6 -14.73 -4.60 0.94
N LYS A 7 -13.97 -5.71 0.91
CA LYS A 7 -13.14 -6.10 2.06
C LYS A 7 -12.03 -5.08 2.29
N LEU A 8 -11.38 -4.62 1.21
CA LEU A 8 -10.38 -3.55 1.31
C LEU A 8 -10.98 -2.29 1.91
N LYS A 9 -12.11 -1.81 1.39
CA LYS A 9 -12.79 -0.60 1.85
C LYS A 9 -13.12 -0.68 3.34
N ASN A 10 -13.73 -1.78 3.78
CA ASN A 10 -14.15 -1.92 5.17
C ASN A 10 -12.95 -1.99 6.12
N GLY A 11 -11.92 -2.76 5.78
CA GLY A 11 -10.70 -2.86 6.59
C GLY A 11 -9.90 -1.56 6.62
N PHE A 12 -9.59 -1.03 5.44
CA PHE A 12 -8.77 0.17 5.27
C PHE A 12 -9.45 1.40 5.88
N ASN A 13 -10.71 1.70 5.55
CA ASN A 13 -11.39 2.92 6.04
C ASN A 13 -11.62 2.93 7.56
N THR A 14 -11.47 1.78 8.24
CA THR A 14 -11.57 1.73 9.71
C THR A 14 -10.37 2.39 10.38
N TYR A 15 -9.18 2.31 9.77
CA TYR A 15 -7.92 2.74 10.37
C TYR A 15 -7.18 3.82 9.57
N ALA A 16 -7.49 3.95 8.28
CA ALA A 16 -6.83 4.92 7.42
C ALA A 16 -7.14 6.37 7.83
N PRO A 17 -6.21 7.31 7.55
CA PRO A 17 -6.45 8.72 7.75
C PRO A 17 -7.68 9.21 6.98
N LYS A 18 -8.40 10.21 7.53
CA LYS A 18 -9.66 10.72 6.96
C LYS A 18 -9.52 11.23 5.52
N GLN A 19 -8.34 11.71 5.15
CA GLN A 19 -8.00 12.17 3.80
C GLN A 19 -7.86 11.03 2.77
N PHE A 20 -7.75 9.77 3.20
CA PHE A 20 -7.58 8.59 2.33
C PHE A 20 -8.81 7.66 2.32
N VAL A 21 -10.00 8.12 2.71
CA VAL A 21 -11.20 7.27 2.72
C VAL A 21 -11.56 6.78 1.30
N LEU A 22 -11.64 5.46 1.14
CA LEU A 22 -12.04 4.82 -0.11
C LEU A 22 -13.53 5.07 -0.40
N PRO A 23 -13.88 5.41 -1.66
CA PRO A 23 -15.25 5.77 -2.03
C PRO A 23 -16.21 4.57 -1.94
N ASN A 24 -17.51 4.85 -1.86
CA ASN A 24 -18.50 3.77 -1.81
C ASN A 24 -18.58 2.96 -3.11
N ASN A 25 -18.38 3.62 -4.24
CA ASN A 25 -18.44 3.02 -5.57
C ASN A 25 -17.03 2.66 -6.03
N ALA A 26 -16.87 1.43 -6.52
CA ALA A 26 -15.64 0.99 -7.17
C ALA A 26 -15.55 1.56 -8.59
N SER A 27 -14.33 1.93 -9.00
CA SER A 27 -13.94 2.21 -10.39
C SER A 27 -12.68 1.38 -10.70
N ASP A 28 -12.39 1.11 -11.97
CA ASP A 28 -11.20 0.31 -12.38
C ASP A 28 -9.89 0.84 -11.77
N THR A 29 -9.82 2.14 -11.54
CA THR A 29 -8.72 2.78 -10.80
C THR A 29 -9.26 3.81 -9.84
N ILE A 30 -8.79 3.77 -8.60
CA ILE A 30 -9.07 4.76 -7.55
C ILE A 30 -7.74 5.41 -7.20
N THR A 31 -7.66 6.73 -7.23
CA THR A 31 -6.48 7.50 -6.80
C THR A 31 -6.89 8.50 -5.73
N LEU A 32 -6.24 8.42 -4.58
CA LEU A 32 -6.39 9.35 -3.47
C LEU A 32 -5.03 10.00 -3.21
N SER A 33 -5.00 11.33 -3.11
CA SER A 33 -3.77 12.08 -2.89
C SER A 33 -3.98 13.12 -1.80
N HIS A 34 -3.02 13.22 -0.89
CA HIS A 34 -2.98 14.24 0.13
C HIS A 34 -1.51 14.56 0.45
N ASP A 35 -1.18 15.86 0.48
CA ASP A 35 0.19 16.35 0.55
C ASP A 35 1.10 15.68 -0.49
N ASP A 36 2.12 14.95 -0.07
CA ASP A 36 3.06 14.24 -0.93
C ASP A 36 2.79 12.72 -1.02
N VAL A 37 1.72 12.25 -0.36
CA VAL A 37 1.31 10.84 -0.40
C VAL A 37 0.22 10.64 -1.45
N THR A 38 0.40 9.62 -2.28
CA THR A 38 -0.62 9.15 -3.24
C THR A 38 -0.84 7.66 -3.08
N LEU A 39 -2.10 7.26 -2.97
CA LEU A 39 -2.58 5.88 -2.96
C LEU A 39 -3.36 5.64 -4.25
N THR A 40 -2.92 4.67 -5.04
CA THR A 40 -3.62 4.18 -6.23
C THR A 40 -4.00 2.72 -6.04
N ILE A 41 -5.26 2.39 -6.31
CA ILE A 41 -5.79 1.02 -6.27
C ILE A 41 -6.30 0.69 -7.67
N GLU A 42 -5.80 -0.40 -8.23
CA GLU A 42 -6.25 -0.94 -9.50
C GLU A 42 -7.12 -2.16 -9.26
N LEU A 43 -8.26 -2.20 -9.94
CA LEU A 43 -9.26 -3.24 -9.85
C LEU A 43 -9.42 -3.93 -11.21
N ALA A 44 -9.73 -5.22 -11.17
CA ALA A 44 -10.39 -5.93 -12.25
C ALA A 44 -11.76 -6.33 -11.72
N GLU A 45 -12.82 -5.72 -12.26
CA GLU A 45 -14.18 -5.83 -11.72
C GLU A 45 -14.24 -5.41 -10.24
N ASP A 46 -14.56 -6.32 -9.32
CA ASP A 46 -14.64 -6.09 -7.88
C ASP A 46 -13.33 -6.44 -7.14
N THR A 47 -12.33 -6.90 -7.87
CA THR A 47 -11.13 -7.52 -7.31
C THR A 47 -9.96 -6.57 -7.36
N VAL A 48 -9.32 -6.33 -6.22
CA VAL A 48 -8.10 -5.53 -6.12
C VAL A 48 -6.92 -6.35 -6.63
N THR A 49 -6.27 -5.85 -7.69
CA THR A 49 -5.15 -6.52 -8.37
C THR A 49 -3.81 -5.85 -8.02
N LYS A 50 -3.81 -4.54 -7.78
CA LYS A 50 -2.63 -3.77 -7.42
C LYS A 50 -2.97 -2.64 -6.47
N ILE A 51 -2.10 -2.40 -5.50
CA ILE A 51 -2.12 -1.19 -4.69
C ILE A 51 -0.76 -0.52 -4.79
N THR A 52 -0.73 0.77 -5.08
CA THR A 52 0.50 1.56 -5.18
C THR A 52 0.42 2.71 -4.19
N ILE A 53 1.44 2.87 -3.36
CA ILE A 53 1.60 4.04 -2.50
C ILE A 53 2.90 4.73 -2.88
N THR A 54 2.86 6.04 -3.07
CA THR A 54 4.06 6.88 -3.30
C THR A 54 4.11 8.00 -2.30
N THR A 55 5.29 8.30 -1.77
CA THR A 55 5.56 9.40 -0.83
C THR A 55 6.96 9.97 -1.05
N ARG A 56 7.27 11.17 -0.55
CA ARG A 56 8.67 11.58 -0.42
C ARG A 56 9.33 10.81 0.71
N ASP A 57 10.61 10.52 0.52
CA ASP A 57 11.46 9.86 1.52
C ASP A 57 11.45 10.62 2.87
N THR A 58 11.50 11.95 2.80
CA THR A 58 11.50 12.83 3.98
C THR A 58 10.21 12.78 4.81
N ASN A 59 9.11 12.27 4.26
CA ASN A 59 7.81 12.19 4.92
C ASN A 59 7.38 10.75 5.21
N ILE A 60 8.31 9.79 5.11
CA ILE A 60 7.97 8.38 5.29
C ILE A 60 7.43 8.09 6.68
N ASP A 61 7.99 8.73 7.71
CA ASP A 61 7.60 8.60 9.13
C ASP A 61 6.22 9.18 9.45
N GLY A 62 5.61 9.92 8.51
CA GLY A 62 4.30 10.55 8.67
C GLY A 62 3.17 9.75 8.03
N VAL A 63 2.40 10.42 7.17
CA VAL A 63 1.19 9.91 6.52
C VAL A 63 1.40 8.57 5.80
N PHE A 64 2.62 8.29 5.33
CA PHE A 64 2.90 6.99 4.72
C PHE A 64 2.75 5.82 5.70
N TYR A 65 3.26 5.91 6.94
CA TYR A 65 3.06 4.85 7.93
C TYR A 65 1.58 4.67 8.27
N GLU A 66 0.83 5.76 8.41
CA GLU A 66 -0.60 5.69 8.68
C GLU A 66 -1.37 5.02 7.51
N VAL A 67 -1.00 5.30 6.27
CA VAL A 67 -1.65 4.69 5.09
C VAL A 67 -1.23 3.21 4.93
N PHE A 68 0.07 2.92 5.00
CA PHE A 68 0.58 1.57 4.74
C PHE A 68 0.43 0.64 5.96
N VAL A 69 0.88 1.06 7.14
CA VAL A 69 0.86 0.20 8.33
C VAL A 69 -0.54 0.19 8.96
N ASP A 70 -1.10 1.34 9.31
CA ASP A 70 -2.41 1.34 9.97
C ASP A 70 -3.55 1.02 9.00
N GLY A 71 -3.56 1.67 7.84
CA GLY A 71 -4.57 1.44 6.81
C GLY A 71 -4.52 0.03 6.24
N LEU A 72 -3.39 -0.39 5.65
CA LEU A 72 -3.29 -1.68 4.95
C LEU A 72 -2.86 -2.83 5.86
N GLU A 73 -1.72 -2.74 6.56
CA GLU A 73 -1.19 -3.87 7.33
C GLU A 73 -2.10 -4.25 8.50
N HIS A 74 -2.64 -3.28 9.22
CA HIS A 74 -3.56 -3.50 10.33
C HIS A 74 -4.99 -3.72 9.84
N GLY A 75 -5.53 -2.82 9.01
CA GLY A 75 -6.89 -2.94 8.49
C GLY A 75 -7.19 -4.21 7.71
N MET A 76 -6.16 -4.82 7.11
CA MET A 76 -6.31 -6.06 6.32
C MET A 76 -5.68 -7.30 6.96
N GLU A 77 -5.10 -7.16 8.16
CA GLU A 77 -4.31 -8.21 8.82
C GLU A 77 -3.18 -8.74 7.91
N TRP A 78 -2.51 -7.83 7.19
CA TRP A 78 -1.42 -8.12 6.26
C TRP A 78 -0.04 -7.89 6.85
N SER A 79 0.00 -7.49 8.13
CA SER A 79 1.20 -7.22 8.91
C SER A 79 2.31 -8.24 8.65
N SER A 80 3.52 -7.75 8.36
CA SER A 80 4.67 -8.60 8.07
C SER A 80 6.00 -7.94 8.40
N SER A 81 6.82 -8.63 9.21
CA SER A 81 8.21 -8.23 9.44
C SER A 81 9.02 -8.15 8.15
N ASN A 82 8.63 -8.92 7.11
CA ASN A 82 9.30 -8.87 5.81
C ASN A 82 9.02 -7.57 5.05
N TYR A 83 7.85 -6.94 5.24
CA TYR A 83 7.55 -5.63 4.66
C TYR A 83 8.42 -4.56 5.32
N TYR A 84 8.45 -4.53 6.65
CA TYR A 84 9.30 -3.62 7.41
C TYR A 84 10.78 -3.75 7.00
N ASN A 85 11.32 -4.97 6.98
CA ASN A 85 12.71 -5.22 6.61
C ASN A 85 13.02 -4.78 5.16
N ALA A 86 12.09 -5.02 4.23
CA ALA A 86 12.24 -4.58 2.85
C ALA A 86 12.25 -3.05 2.75
N MET A 87 11.35 -2.37 3.47
CA MET A 87 11.31 -0.91 3.52
C MET A 87 12.60 -0.31 4.06
N MET A 88 13.05 -0.74 5.25
CA MET A 88 14.28 -0.23 5.87
C MET A 88 15.51 -0.48 4.98
N LYS A 89 15.54 -1.61 4.28
CA LYS A 89 16.59 -1.89 3.31
C LYS A 89 16.49 -0.99 2.08
N THR A 90 15.30 -0.67 1.60
CA THR A 90 15.11 0.29 0.50
C THR A 90 15.54 1.70 0.88
N LEU A 91 15.22 2.16 2.09
CA LEU A 91 15.68 3.47 2.59
C LEU A 91 17.19 3.54 2.73
N SER A 92 17.83 2.51 3.29
CA SER A 92 19.28 2.51 3.48
C SER A 92 20.08 2.33 2.19
N THR A 93 19.53 1.63 1.18
CA THR A 93 20.27 1.30 -0.04
C THR A 93 19.82 2.06 -1.28
N HIS A 94 18.68 2.76 -1.21
CA HIS A 94 17.97 3.34 -2.37
C HIS A 94 17.75 2.35 -3.52
N LYS A 95 17.60 1.06 -3.19
CA LYS A 95 17.36 -0.03 -4.16
C LYS A 95 15.98 -0.64 -3.97
N LYS A 96 15.55 -1.40 -4.98
CA LYS A 96 14.32 -2.18 -4.93
C LYS A 96 14.47 -3.36 -3.97
N ASN A 97 13.58 -3.51 -3.00
CA ASN A 97 13.51 -4.66 -2.10
C ASN A 97 12.07 -5.17 -2.01
N VAL A 98 11.93 -6.45 -1.72
CA VAL A 98 10.62 -7.11 -1.69
C VAL A 98 10.41 -7.76 -0.34
N GLY A 99 9.26 -7.49 0.27
CA GLY A 99 8.73 -8.28 1.37
C GLY A 99 7.53 -9.09 0.91
N ILE A 100 7.31 -10.27 1.50
CA ILE A 100 6.13 -11.10 1.26
C ILE A 100 5.54 -11.47 2.62
N ASN A 101 4.22 -11.32 2.78
CA ASN A 101 3.53 -11.70 4.02
C ASN A 101 3.06 -13.16 4.02
N HIS A 102 2.50 -13.59 5.15
CA HIS A 102 1.99 -14.95 5.34
C HIS A 102 0.83 -15.33 4.39
N LYS A 103 0.15 -14.35 3.78
CA LYS A 103 -0.92 -14.56 2.79
C LYS A 103 -0.39 -14.59 1.35
N GLY A 104 0.93 -14.50 1.15
CA GLY A 104 1.58 -14.46 -0.17
C GLY A 104 1.43 -13.13 -0.91
N ILE A 105 1.04 -12.05 -0.22
CA ILE A 105 1.00 -10.71 -0.81
C ILE A 105 2.42 -10.16 -0.81
N LYS A 106 2.88 -9.70 -1.97
CA LYS A 106 4.19 -9.13 -2.22
C LYS A 106 4.12 -7.62 -2.13
N ALA A 107 4.98 -6.99 -1.34
CA ALA A 107 5.21 -5.55 -1.35
C ALA A 107 6.59 -5.27 -1.95
N LEU A 108 6.62 -4.62 -3.12
CA LEU A 108 7.84 -4.12 -3.76
C LEU A 108 8.07 -2.68 -3.32
N HIS A 109 9.11 -2.47 -2.52
CA HIS A 109 9.58 -1.16 -2.08
C HIS A 109 10.65 -0.70 -3.05
N SER A 110 10.52 0.51 -3.56
CA SER A 110 11.47 1.12 -4.49
C SER A 110 11.70 2.57 -4.13
N TRP A 111 12.89 3.06 -4.44
CA TRP A 111 13.27 4.45 -4.26
C TRP A 111 13.69 5.00 -5.62
N GLU A 112 13.18 6.18 -5.98
CA GLU A 112 13.53 6.86 -7.22
C GLU A 112 13.36 8.38 -7.03
N ASN A 113 14.42 9.15 -7.30
CA ASN A 113 14.39 10.62 -7.27
C ASN A 113 13.84 11.22 -5.96
N GLY A 114 14.20 10.65 -4.80
CA GLY A 114 13.73 11.10 -3.49
C GLY A 114 12.29 10.70 -3.16
N MET A 115 11.67 9.86 -3.99
CA MET A 115 10.35 9.27 -3.74
C MET A 115 10.50 7.79 -3.37
N VAL A 116 9.73 7.38 -2.37
CA VAL A 116 9.51 5.98 -2.04
C VAL A 116 8.21 5.54 -2.70
N LYS A 117 8.25 4.40 -3.38
CA LYS A 117 7.10 3.76 -4.00
C LYS A 117 6.98 2.33 -3.48
N VAL A 118 5.81 2.00 -2.93
CA VAL A 118 5.43 0.65 -2.51
C VAL A 118 4.34 0.13 -3.42
N VAL A 119 4.56 -1.06 -4.01
CA VAL A 119 3.57 -1.73 -4.86
C VAL A 119 3.21 -3.07 -4.24
N LEU A 120 1.95 -3.23 -3.86
CA LEU A 120 1.39 -4.49 -3.41
C LEU A 120 0.78 -5.24 -4.59
N THR A 121 1.18 -6.49 -4.75
CA THR A 121 0.60 -7.46 -5.70
C THR A 121 0.51 -8.83 -5.05
N LYS A 122 -0.26 -9.73 -5.66
CA LYS A 122 -0.24 -11.14 -5.30
C LYS A 122 -0.30 -11.96 -6.58
N ASP A 123 0.71 -12.78 -6.78
CA ASP A 123 0.80 -13.66 -7.95
C ASP A 123 -0.42 -14.58 -7.95
N GLU A 124 -0.99 -14.79 -9.14
CA GLU A 124 -2.06 -15.76 -9.34
C GLU A 124 -1.41 -17.14 -9.35
N LYS A 125 -1.83 -18.01 -8.43
CA LYS A 125 -1.49 -19.43 -8.50
C LYS A 125 -2.45 -20.14 -9.45
#